data_AF-A0A842N3J8-F1
#
_entry.id   AF-A0A842N3J8-F1
#
_cell.length_a   1.000
_cell.length_b   1.000
_cell.length_c   1.000
_cell.angle_alpha   90.00
_cell.angle_beta   90.00
_cell.angle_gamma   90.00
#
_symmetry.space_group_name_H-M   'P 1'
#
loop_
_entity.id
_entity.type
_entity.pdbx_description
1 polymer ?
#
loop_
_entity_poly.entity_id
_entity_poly.type
_entity_poly.pdbx_seq_one_letter_code
_entity_poly.pdbx_strand_id
1 'polypeptide(L)'
;MLGYELFLINKKSSTNDPPGGSQPIKKIFFQNGTITMDKDLEGYTSDYLEKTKQLQDWLQMPLNTIDKKELNLPDLRVSKAQSRPYVEVYGIVKTNKKLESTLSITIGKKPNTIEYSLNVSTGEITQIQNSNVRLKIDNENYFLKDINLFTSYVDSGLLDKDGTIHNKAFDLISRKFLEYAKTRTCILLKQGNITFRIYILPNNSEIKVKEKEIVSSGNLFSDYFGNPSSGYASMPTTTTKFLSYDDKAFTINCKQKNDFYKNLGIGKESLQKIFRPKEKTFNISGLEWTFVDISNSTHKFKNTGKGILTQLYENYKILSKGGHNEQINLKIICVRVNQAKQELLIDENLTMKQMSKMFSKIDETKIPFSVFEVFIDKSNKNPLWNTYLYVVKNFLTGNIIPKEFLVTYFTKLLRHEIFKWIKMKTNTEQIEFFSKSEFCIKYLITMDSLLDHLNSNEEYALRIGQIARQYVDFKQGNKDRDNSLGDILTYSKYDRERLRFVYSRISRGIQLAKVSDNLKESITKKISLHRPKEEISDENASKDYSYFFFNGYYSIQEIKA
;
A
#
# COMPACT_ATOMS: atom_id res chain seq x y z
N MET A 1 -6.59 -12.99 12.53
CA MET A 1 -7.51 -14.03 13.04
C MET A 1 -7.98 -14.97 11.95
N LEU A 2 -8.68 -14.53 10.89
CA LEU A 2 -9.08 -15.40 9.77
C LEU A 2 -7.90 -16.03 9.01
N GLY A 3 -6.75 -15.34 8.90
CA GLY A 3 -5.52 -15.91 8.33
C GLY A 3 -4.92 -17.04 9.17
N TYR A 4 -5.14 -17.04 10.48
CA TYR A 4 -4.73 -18.13 11.38
C TYR A 4 -5.75 -19.26 11.40
N GLU A 5 -7.05 -18.96 11.31
CA GLU A 5 -8.09 -19.99 11.12
C GLU A 5 -8.01 -20.63 9.73
N LEU A 6 -7.71 -19.89 8.66
CA LEU A 6 -7.39 -20.43 7.33
C LEU A 6 -6.06 -21.19 7.33
N PHE A 7 -5.08 -20.78 8.12
CA PHE A 7 -3.87 -21.56 8.36
C PHE A 7 -4.16 -22.85 9.13
N LEU A 8 -5.04 -22.83 10.15
CA LEU A 8 -5.46 -24.01 10.91
C LEU A 8 -6.36 -24.92 10.09
N ILE A 9 -7.25 -24.37 9.26
CA ILE A 9 -8.06 -25.10 8.28
C ILE A 9 -7.15 -25.65 7.20
N ASN A 10 -6.15 -24.92 6.69
CA ASN A 10 -5.14 -25.48 5.82
C ASN A 10 -4.29 -26.54 6.54
N LYS A 11 -3.93 -26.36 7.81
CA LYS A 11 -3.20 -27.34 8.63
C LYS A 11 -4.03 -28.62 8.86
N LYS A 12 -5.36 -28.49 8.95
CA LYS A 12 -6.33 -29.60 9.11
C LYS A 12 -6.93 -30.12 7.80
N SER A 13 -6.78 -29.38 6.71
CA SER A 13 -7.30 -29.72 5.38
C SER A 13 -6.43 -30.82 4.80
N SER A 14 -7.09 -31.85 4.30
CA SER A 14 -6.46 -32.89 3.49
C SER A 14 -5.88 -32.32 2.21
N THR A 15 -6.44 -31.25 1.63
CA THR A 15 -5.97 -30.69 0.35
C THR A 15 -4.79 -29.74 0.53
N ASN A 16 -3.82 -29.80 -0.39
CA ASN A 16 -2.79 -28.78 -0.49
C ASN A 16 -3.38 -27.50 -1.12
N ASP A 17 -3.28 -26.34 -0.47
CA ASP A 17 -3.63 -25.05 -1.09
C ASP A 17 -2.38 -24.20 -1.32
N PRO A 18 -1.59 -24.51 -2.37
CA PRO A 18 -0.31 -23.87 -2.59
C PRO A 18 -0.44 -22.43 -3.09
N PRO A 19 0.51 -21.55 -2.71
CA PRO A 19 0.54 -20.17 -3.16
C PRO A 19 0.76 -20.09 -4.68
N GLY A 20 -0.30 -19.73 -5.41
CA GLY A 20 -0.30 -19.63 -6.88
C GLY A 20 -1.49 -20.31 -7.58
N GLY A 21 -2.35 -21.02 -6.85
CA GLY A 21 -3.51 -21.74 -7.38
C GLY A 21 -3.18 -23.16 -7.84
N SER A 22 -4.22 -23.88 -8.30
CA SER A 22 -4.09 -25.24 -8.83
C SER A 22 -3.24 -25.26 -10.10
N GLN A 23 -2.14 -26.00 -10.08
CA GLN A 23 -1.27 -26.23 -11.24
C GLN A 23 -0.82 -27.70 -11.28
N PRO A 24 -0.57 -28.27 -12.47
CA PRO A 24 0.00 -29.60 -12.60
C PRO A 24 1.42 -29.66 -12.03
N ILE A 25 1.73 -30.76 -11.35
CA ILE A 25 3.04 -31.02 -10.78
C ILE A 25 3.51 -32.45 -11.05
N LYS A 26 4.84 -32.64 -11.12
CA LYS A 26 5.47 -33.96 -11.16
C LYS A 26 6.57 -34.04 -10.11
N LYS A 27 6.67 -35.15 -9.39
CA LYS A 27 7.86 -35.43 -8.57
C LYS A 27 8.85 -36.25 -9.38
N ILE A 28 10.13 -35.96 -9.20
CA ILE A 28 11.22 -36.77 -9.74
C ILE A 28 12.15 -37.11 -8.58
N PHE A 29 12.46 -38.39 -8.44
CA PHE A 29 13.38 -38.86 -7.43
C PHE A 29 14.78 -38.98 -8.02
N PHE A 30 15.78 -38.40 -7.36
CA PHE A 30 17.17 -38.43 -7.79
C PHE A 30 18.09 -38.88 -6.65
N GLN A 31 18.83 -39.95 -6.87
CA GLN A 31 19.81 -40.47 -5.93
C GLN A 31 21.04 -40.98 -6.67
N ASN A 32 22.17 -40.30 -6.51
CA ASN A 32 23.49 -40.70 -7.02
C ASN A 32 23.47 -41.11 -8.50
N GLY A 33 22.86 -40.28 -9.35
CA GLY A 33 22.74 -40.52 -10.80
C GLY A 33 21.58 -41.40 -11.22
N THR A 34 20.92 -42.09 -10.28
CA THR A 34 19.68 -42.82 -10.55
C THR A 34 18.49 -41.87 -10.49
N ILE A 35 17.66 -41.89 -11.53
CA ILE A 35 16.46 -41.06 -11.62
C ILE A 35 15.23 -41.95 -11.71
N THR A 36 14.22 -41.69 -10.90
CA THR A 36 12.94 -42.40 -10.96
C THR A 36 11.82 -41.38 -11.09
N MET A 37 10.97 -41.57 -12.10
CA MET A 37 9.75 -40.78 -12.24
C MET A 37 8.75 -41.25 -11.20
N ASP A 38 8.04 -40.30 -10.61
CA ASP A 38 6.98 -40.60 -9.67
C ASP A 38 5.75 -41.24 -10.35
N LYS A 39 4.85 -41.79 -9.53
CA LYS A 39 3.65 -42.53 -9.97
C LYS A 39 2.86 -41.74 -11.02
N ASP A 40 2.13 -42.49 -11.84
CA ASP A 40 1.22 -41.93 -12.85
C ASP A 40 -0.03 -41.34 -12.19
N LEU A 41 -0.80 -40.56 -12.95
CA LEU A 41 -1.90 -39.74 -12.43
C LEU A 41 -2.96 -40.56 -11.68
N GLU A 42 -3.26 -41.75 -12.19
CA GLU A 42 -4.19 -42.72 -11.58
C GLU A 42 -3.78 -43.14 -10.17
N GLY A 43 -2.48 -43.06 -9.83
CA GLY A 43 -1.96 -43.36 -8.50
C GLY A 43 -2.15 -42.22 -7.48
N TYR A 44 -2.73 -41.09 -7.90
CA TYR A 44 -2.94 -39.89 -7.09
C TYR A 44 -4.39 -39.41 -7.04
N THR A 45 -5.09 -39.34 -8.19
CA THR A 45 -6.52 -38.96 -8.25
C THR A 45 -7.06 -39.19 -9.66
N SER A 46 -8.39 -39.17 -9.81
CA SER A 46 -9.08 -39.08 -11.12
C SER A 46 -9.48 -37.65 -11.50
N ASP A 47 -9.15 -36.66 -10.66
CA ASP A 47 -9.54 -35.27 -10.86
C ASP A 47 -8.65 -34.55 -11.88
N TYR A 48 -9.30 -33.83 -12.81
CA TYR A 48 -8.63 -33.01 -13.81
C TYR A 48 -9.09 -31.56 -13.71
N LEU A 49 -8.13 -30.63 -13.77
CA LEU A 49 -8.47 -29.24 -14.11
C LEU A 49 -8.67 -29.10 -15.63
N GLU A 50 -9.85 -28.70 -16.08
CA GLU A 50 -10.24 -28.64 -17.51
C GLU A 50 -9.22 -27.85 -18.36
N LYS A 51 -8.72 -26.73 -17.84
CA LYS A 51 -7.72 -25.89 -18.50
C LYS A 51 -6.38 -26.59 -18.75
N THR A 52 -6.00 -27.54 -17.90
CA THR A 52 -4.70 -28.23 -17.97
C THR A 52 -4.85 -29.73 -18.21
N LYS A 53 -6.06 -30.22 -18.53
CA LYS A 53 -6.37 -31.63 -18.74
C LYS A 53 -5.39 -32.29 -19.71
N GLN A 54 -5.19 -31.67 -20.86
CA GLN A 54 -4.26 -32.14 -21.90
C GLN A 54 -2.81 -32.31 -21.40
N LEU A 55 -2.34 -31.42 -20.51
CA LEU A 55 -1.00 -31.53 -19.91
C LEU A 55 -0.94 -32.61 -18.83
N GLN A 56 -1.99 -32.73 -18.02
CA GLN A 56 -2.12 -33.75 -16.98
C GLN A 56 -2.17 -35.15 -17.60
N ASP A 57 -2.90 -35.32 -18.70
CA ASP A 57 -2.96 -36.57 -19.48
C ASP A 57 -1.60 -36.89 -20.13
N TRP A 58 -1.01 -35.91 -20.81
CA TRP A 58 0.24 -36.10 -21.54
C TRP A 58 1.41 -36.44 -20.62
N LEU A 59 1.58 -35.72 -19.50
CA LEU A 59 2.73 -35.86 -18.61
C LEU A 59 2.42 -36.58 -17.28
N GLN A 60 1.20 -37.10 -17.14
CA GLN A 60 0.70 -37.79 -15.94
C GLN A 60 0.98 -36.98 -14.67
N MET A 61 0.52 -35.73 -14.69
CA MET A 61 0.81 -34.76 -13.65
C MET A 61 -0.40 -34.59 -12.73
N PRO A 62 -0.32 -35.03 -11.46
CA PRO A 62 -1.30 -34.64 -10.45
C PRO A 62 -1.40 -33.11 -10.30
N LEU A 63 -2.54 -32.64 -9.79
CA LEU A 63 -2.64 -31.27 -9.28
C LEU A 63 -1.91 -31.14 -7.95
N ASN A 64 -1.28 -30.00 -7.73
CA ASN A 64 -0.72 -29.62 -6.44
C ASN A 64 -1.75 -29.41 -5.33
N THR A 65 -3.04 -29.66 -5.58
CA THR A 65 -4.13 -29.58 -4.59
C THR A 65 -4.59 -30.92 -4.02
N ILE A 66 -3.97 -32.02 -4.46
CA ILE A 66 -4.27 -33.37 -3.99
C ILE A 66 -3.95 -33.54 -2.51
N ASP A 67 -4.50 -34.61 -1.91
CA ASP A 67 -4.33 -34.96 -0.52
C ASP A 67 -2.86 -34.88 -0.08
N LYS A 68 -2.62 -34.24 1.06
CA LYS A 68 -1.30 -33.97 1.64
C LYS A 68 -0.51 -35.23 1.93
N LYS A 69 -1.18 -36.27 2.41
CA LYS A 69 -0.53 -37.54 2.74
C LYS A 69 -0.08 -38.24 1.48
N GLU A 70 -0.88 -38.19 0.41
CA GLU A 70 -0.52 -38.77 -0.88
C GLU A 70 0.56 -37.96 -1.59
N LEU A 71 0.45 -36.63 -1.57
CA LEU A 71 1.42 -35.77 -2.24
C LEU A 71 2.78 -35.75 -1.52
N ASN A 72 2.81 -35.87 -0.19
CA ASN A 72 4.02 -35.89 0.65
C ASN A 72 4.97 -34.69 0.37
N LEU A 73 4.40 -33.49 0.28
CA LEU A 73 5.12 -32.22 0.08
C LEU A 73 4.64 -31.15 1.09
N PRO A 74 4.83 -31.33 2.40
CA PRO A 74 4.45 -30.31 3.39
C PRO A 74 5.23 -28.99 3.19
N ASP A 75 4.54 -27.85 3.11
CA ASP A 75 5.18 -26.53 3.01
C ASP A 75 4.62 -25.61 4.11
N LEU A 76 5.45 -25.27 5.11
CA LEU A 76 5.09 -24.37 6.21
C LEU A 76 5.50 -22.91 5.98
N ARG A 77 5.94 -22.55 4.77
CA ARG A 77 6.31 -21.16 4.48
C ARG A 77 5.08 -20.25 4.56
N VAL A 78 5.25 -19.16 5.30
CA VAL A 78 4.28 -18.05 5.42
C VAL A 78 4.63 -16.88 4.50
N SER A 79 5.80 -16.90 3.84
CA SER A 79 6.26 -15.84 2.95
C SER A 79 7.10 -16.34 1.78
N LYS A 80 6.97 -15.69 0.62
CA LYS A 80 7.80 -15.94 -0.58
C LYS A 80 9.29 -15.63 -0.38
N ALA A 81 9.65 -14.89 0.67
CA ALA A 81 11.03 -14.55 1.01
C ALA A 81 11.75 -15.65 1.82
N GLN A 82 10.99 -16.56 2.44
CA GLN A 82 11.54 -17.70 3.17
C GLN A 82 12.20 -18.70 2.22
N SER A 83 13.26 -19.36 2.71
CA SER A 83 13.97 -20.41 1.98
C SER A 83 13.00 -21.53 1.60
N ARG A 84 13.14 -22.09 0.41
CA ARG A 84 12.22 -23.12 -0.10
C ARG A 84 12.56 -24.48 0.51
N PRO A 85 11.58 -25.31 0.89
CA PRO A 85 11.87 -26.68 1.33
C PRO A 85 12.43 -27.57 0.21
N TYR A 86 12.01 -27.32 -1.03
CA TYR A 86 12.24 -28.24 -2.15
C TYR A 86 13.00 -27.60 -3.30
N VAL A 87 13.71 -28.44 -4.06
CA VAL A 87 14.27 -28.07 -5.36
C VAL A 87 13.13 -28.02 -6.38
N GLU A 88 12.72 -26.80 -6.72
CA GLU A 88 11.62 -26.52 -7.64
C GLU A 88 12.12 -26.14 -9.03
N VAL A 89 11.67 -26.86 -10.06
CA VAL A 89 11.92 -26.56 -11.47
C VAL A 89 10.63 -26.03 -12.11
N TYR A 90 10.77 -24.97 -12.89
CA TYR A 90 9.65 -24.30 -13.55
C TYR A 90 9.45 -24.85 -14.95
N GLY A 91 8.23 -25.31 -15.24
CA GLY A 91 7.85 -25.83 -16.52
C GLY A 91 6.88 -24.92 -17.27
N ILE A 92 7.04 -24.80 -18.59
CA ILE A 92 6.09 -24.14 -19.47
C ILE A 92 5.94 -24.92 -20.77
N VAL A 93 4.69 -25.10 -21.20
CA VAL A 93 4.34 -25.58 -22.53
C VAL A 93 3.76 -24.41 -23.29
N LYS A 94 4.37 -24.06 -24.42
CA LYS A 94 3.88 -23.01 -25.32
C LYS A 94 3.43 -23.64 -26.63
N THR A 95 2.18 -23.42 -26.99
CA THR A 95 1.63 -23.84 -28.29
C THR A 95 1.38 -22.59 -29.13
N ASN A 96 1.99 -22.53 -30.31
CA ASN A 96 1.90 -21.37 -31.20
C ASN A 96 0.63 -21.43 -32.10
N LYS A 97 0.44 -20.41 -32.95
CA LYS A 97 -0.71 -20.35 -33.88
C LYS A 97 -0.73 -21.48 -34.90
N LYS A 98 0.42 -22.10 -35.18
CA LYS A 98 0.58 -23.25 -36.08
C LYS A 98 0.42 -24.60 -35.34
N LEU A 99 0.02 -24.57 -34.06
CA LEU A 99 -0.08 -25.72 -33.16
C LEU A 99 1.24 -26.45 -32.89
N GLU A 100 2.37 -25.84 -33.25
CA GLU A 100 3.69 -26.34 -32.83
C GLU A 100 3.86 -26.04 -31.34
N SER A 101 4.30 -27.05 -30.60
CA SER A 101 4.39 -26.99 -29.14
C SER A 101 5.83 -27.14 -28.68
N THR A 102 6.23 -26.29 -27.73
CA THR A 102 7.54 -26.35 -27.08
C THR A 102 7.34 -26.53 -25.59
N LEU A 103 7.93 -27.60 -25.04
CA LEU A 103 7.99 -27.90 -23.62
C LEU A 103 9.33 -27.44 -23.07
N SER A 104 9.34 -26.45 -22.19
CA SER A 104 10.56 -25.91 -21.59
C SER A 104 10.55 -26.11 -20.08
N ILE A 105 11.68 -26.52 -19.51
CA ILE A 105 11.94 -26.58 -18.07
C ILE A 105 13.14 -25.71 -17.71
N THR A 106 13.01 -24.93 -16.64
CA THR A 106 13.97 -23.92 -16.25
C THR A 106 14.21 -23.95 -14.75
N ILE A 107 15.48 -23.82 -14.35
CA ILE A 107 15.89 -23.59 -12.97
C ILE A 107 16.79 -22.35 -12.88
N GLY A 108 16.64 -21.58 -11.80
CA GLY A 108 17.38 -20.34 -11.57
C GLY A 108 16.66 -19.07 -12.03
N LYS A 109 17.38 -17.94 -12.01
CA LYS A 109 16.89 -16.62 -12.46
C LYS A 109 18.02 -15.90 -13.20
N LYS A 110 17.69 -15.14 -14.25
CA LYS A 110 18.68 -14.39 -15.03
C LYS A 110 19.55 -13.52 -14.10
N PRO A 111 20.89 -13.49 -14.27
CA PRO A 111 21.65 -14.07 -15.39
C PRO A 111 21.96 -15.58 -15.29
N ASN A 112 21.80 -16.21 -14.12
CA ASN A 112 22.18 -17.60 -13.89
C ASN A 112 20.96 -18.54 -14.03
N THR A 113 20.80 -19.14 -15.20
CA THR A 113 19.68 -20.00 -15.55
C THR A 113 20.14 -21.20 -16.35
N ILE A 114 19.53 -22.35 -16.06
CA ILE A 114 19.67 -23.55 -16.89
C ILE A 114 18.28 -23.87 -17.45
N GLU A 115 18.17 -23.93 -18.77
CA GLU A 115 16.92 -24.19 -19.48
C GLU A 115 17.11 -25.35 -20.47
N TYR A 116 16.18 -26.30 -20.44
CA TYR A 116 16.05 -27.33 -21.46
C TYR A 116 14.69 -27.18 -22.13
N SER A 117 14.66 -27.29 -23.45
CA SER A 117 13.43 -27.23 -24.23
C SER A 117 13.33 -28.42 -25.18
N LEU A 118 12.15 -29.00 -25.28
CA LEU A 118 11.77 -30.02 -26.25
C LEU A 118 10.81 -29.39 -27.26
N ASN A 119 11.18 -29.45 -28.54
CA ASN A 119 10.23 -29.24 -29.62
C ASN A 119 9.42 -30.53 -29.80
N VAL A 120 8.12 -30.48 -29.50
CA VAL A 120 7.24 -31.66 -29.49
C VAL A 120 7.06 -32.23 -30.90
N SER A 121 7.14 -31.39 -31.93
CA SER A 121 6.92 -31.81 -33.32
C SER A 121 8.17 -32.46 -33.94
N THR A 122 9.36 -31.97 -33.61
CA THR A 122 10.63 -32.51 -34.15
C THR A 122 11.30 -33.53 -33.21
N GLY A 123 10.91 -33.57 -31.94
CA GLY A 123 11.59 -34.36 -30.91
C GLY A 123 12.97 -33.81 -30.51
N GLU A 124 13.35 -32.63 -31.01
CA GLU A 124 14.65 -32.03 -30.73
C GLU A 124 14.70 -31.44 -29.31
N ILE A 125 15.78 -31.73 -28.58
CA ILE A 125 16.06 -31.17 -27.26
C ILE A 125 17.18 -30.14 -27.38
N THR A 126 16.87 -28.90 -27.01
CA THR A 126 17.83 -27.79 -26.96
C THR A 126 18.14 -27.42 -25.51
N GLN A 127 19.36 -26.96 -25.25
CA GLN A 127 19.84 -26.56 -23.93
C GLN A 127 20.41 -25.14 -23.97
N ILE A 128 20.07 -24.32 -22.99
CA ILE A 128 20.69 -23.02 -22.73
C ILE A 128 21.27 -23.07 -21.31
N GLN A 129 22.59 -23.04 -21.19
CA GLN A 129 23.30 -23.12 -19.91
C GLN A 129 24.02 -21.82 -19.61
N ASN A 130 23.51 -21.05 -18.65
CA ASN A 130 24.22 -19.91 -18.07
C ASN A 130 24.49 -20.17 -16.59
N SER A 131 25.74 -20.56 -16.28
CA SER A 131 26.43 -20.47 -14.97
C SER A 131 25.80 -21.17 -13.74
N ASN A 132 26.52 -21.15 -12.62
CA ASN A 132 26.19 -21.81 -11.36
C ASN A 132 24.90 -21.26 -10.73
N VAL A 133 23.87 -22.12 -10.63
CA VAL A 133 22.58 -21.77 -10.03
C VAL A 133 22.59 -22.13 -8.54
N ARG A 134 22.66 -21.11 -7.68
CA ARG A 134 22.51 -21.26 -6.23
C ARG A 134 21.05 -21.19 -5.82
N LEU A 135 20.57 -22.22 -5.14
CA LEU A 135 19.19 -22.31 -4.65
C LEU A 135 19.13 -21.94 -3.17
N LYS A 136 18.12 -21.14 -2.81
CA LYS A 136 17.84 -20.80 -1.41
C LYS A 136 16.93 -21.87 -0.80
N ILE A 137 17.53 -23.00 -0.39
CA ILE A 137 16.83 -24.14 0.22
C ILE A 137 16.88 -24.04 1.75
N ASP A 138 15.81 -24.48 2.42
CA ASP A 138 15.75 -24.58 3.88
C ASP A 138 16.60 -25.76 4.37
N ASN A 139 17.52 -25.49 5.28
CA ASN A 139 18.49 -26.44 5.82
C ASN A 139 18.24 -26.79 7.29
N GLU A 140 17.09 -26.45 7.86
CA GLU A 140 16.85 -26.58 9.30
C GLU A 140 15.55 -27.34 9.63
N ASN A 141 14.49 -27.09 8.85
CA ASN A 141 13.12 -27.39 9.29
C ASN A 141 12.53 -28.65 8.68
N TYR A 142 13.11 -29.18 7.60
CA TYR A 142 12.56 -30.32 6.85
C TYR A 142 13.46 -31.55 6.96
N PHE A 143 12.87 -32.70 7.25
CA PHE A 143 13.57 -33.95 7.50
C PHE A 143 12.98 -35.06 6.63
N LEU A 144 13.86 -35.84 6.00
CA LEU A 144 13.53 -37.05 5.30
C LEU A 144 13.90 -38.21 6.22
N LYS A 145 12.90 -38.88 6.80
CA LYS A 145 13.08 -39.75 7.97
C LYS A 145 13.71 -38.97 9.15
N ASP A 146 14.98 -39.25 9.47
CA ASP A 146 15.72 -38.62 10.57
C ASP A 146 16.86 -37.70 10.07
N ILE A 147 17.07 -37.60 8.76
CA ILE A 147 18.14 -36.79 8.15
C ILE A 147 17.52 -35.49 7.64
N ASN A 148 18.22 -34.36 7.83
CA ASN A 148 17.79 -33.09 7.25
C ASN A 148 17.69 -33.21 5.71
N LEU A 149 16.62 -32.66 5.15
CA LEU A 149 16.33 -32.76 3.72
C LEU A 149 17.41 -32.07 2.87
N PHE A 150 17.98 -30.96 3.34
CA PHE A 150 19.10 -30.30 2.66
C PHE A 150 20.33 -31.21 2.61
N THR A 151 20.70 -31.82 3.73
CA THR A 151 21.78 -32.81 3.78
C THR A 151 21.51 -33.97 2.83
N SER A 152 20.26 -34.45 2.77
CA SER A 152 19.86 -35.53 1.85
C SER A 152 20.01 -35.14 0.37
N TYR A 153 19.85 -33.85 0.01
CA TYR A 153 20.14 -33.37 -1.35
C TYR A 153 21.64 -33.29 -1.67
N VAL A 154 22.46 -33.03 -0.64
CA VAL A 154 23.92 -33.02 -0.78
C VAL A 154 24.43 -34.45 -0.93
N ASP A 155 23.97 -35.35 -0.06
CA ASP A 155 24.34 -36.76 -0.08
C ASP A 155 23.88 -37.50 -1.34
N SER A 156 22.80 -37.03 -1.97
CA SER A 156 22.32 -37.58 -3.25
C SER A 156 23.10 -37.08 -4.48
N GLY A 157 24.02 -36.13 -4.29
CA GLY A 157 24.77 -35.48 -5.36
C GLY A 157 23.93 -34.53 -6.21
N LEU A 158 22.81 -34.01 -5.69
CA LEU A 158 21.98 -33.01 -6.38
C LEU A 158 22.47 -31.58 -6.13
N LEU A 159 22.83 -31.26 -4.88
CA LEU A 159 23.31 -29.95 -4.45
C LEU A 159 24.71 -30.05 -3.85
N ASP A 160 25.51 -28.99 -4.02
CA ASP A 160 26.72 -28.77 -3.24
C ASP A 160 26.37 -28.30 -1.81
N LYS A 161 27.36 -28.36 -0.89
CA LYS A 161 27.23 -27.84 0.48
C LYS A 161 26.79 -26.37 0.56
N ASP A 162 27.07 -25.58 -0.49
CA ASP A 162 26.67 -24.18 -0.59
C ASP A 162 25.25 -23.95 -1.14
N GLY A 163 24.53 -25.03 -1.49
CA GLY A 163 23.20 -25.00 -2.11
C GLY A 163 23.21 -24.74 -3.61
N THR A 164 24.35 -24.93 -4.28
CA THR A 164 24.47 -24.84 -5.75
C THR A 164 24.06 -26.16 -6.39
N ILE A 165 23.23 -26.12 -7.45
CA ILE A 165 22.83 -27.34 -8.15
C ILE A 165 23.98 -27.90 -9.01
N HIS A 166 24.20 -29.21 -8.95
CA HIS A 166 25.14 -29.85 -9.85
C HIS A 166 24.60 -29.91 -11.27
N ASN A 167 25.28 -29.23 -12.21
CA ASN A 167 24.86 -29.16 -13.61
C ASN A 167 24.71 -30.54 -14.27
N LYS A 168 25.58 -31.51 -13.92
CA LYS A 168 25.49 -32.90 -14.43
C LYS A 168 24.24 -33.62 -13.93
N ALA A 169 23.91 -33.46 -12.65
CA ALA A 169 22.68 -34.04 -12.09
C ALA A 169 21.44 -33.44 -12.76
N PHE A 170 21.41 -32.12 -12.93
CA PHE A 170 20.29 -31.44 -13.57
C PHE A 170 20.15 -31.78 -15.07
N ASP A 171 21.24 -31.96 -15.81
CA ASP A 171 21.23 -32.45 -17.20
C ASP A 171 20.58 -33.83 -17.30
N LEU A 172 21.02 -34.79 -16.48
CA LEU A 172 20.44 -36.14 -16.45
C LEU A 172 18.93 -36.11 -16.15
N ILE A 173 18.52 -35.34 -15.13
CA ILE A 173 17.11 -35.20 -14.74
C ILE A 173 16.28 -34.59 -15.88
N SER A 174 16.79 -33.49 -16.46
CA SER A 174 16.11 -32.75 -17.53
C SER A 174 15.92 -33.61 -18.77
N ARG A 175 16.98 -34.29 -19.23
CA ARG A 175 16.91 -35.20 -20.38
C ARG A 175 15.94 -36.33 -20.13
N LYS A 176 16.01 -37.00 -18.98
CA LYS A 176 15.10 -38.10 -18.68
C LYS A 176 13.64 -37.67 -18.64
N PHE A 177 13.36 -36.49 -18.10
CA PHE A 177 12.01 -35.92 -18.11
C PHE A 177 11.52 -35.60 -19.53
N LEU A 178 12.36 -34.99 -20.37
CA LEU A 178 11.98 -34.67 -21.75
C LEU A 178 11.85 -35.93 -22.62
N GLU A 179 12.68 -36.96 -22.41
CA GLU A 179 12.52 -38.27 -23.04
C GLU A 179 11.22 -38.96 -22.59
N TYR A 180 10.88 -38.87 -21.30
CA TYR A 180 9.58 -39.33 -20.80
C TYR A 180 8.40 -38.60 -21.47
N ALA A 181 8.54 -37.32 -21.79
CA ALA A 181 7.52 -36.57 -22.53
C ALA A 181 7.37 -37.05 -23.99
N LYS A 182 8.46 -37.51 -24.63
CA LYS A 182 8.44 -38.02 -26.01
C LYS A 182 7.73 -39.37 -26.15
N THR A 183 7.79 -40.22 -25.12
CA THR A 183 7.19 -41.56 -25.18
C THR A 183 5.66 -41.55 -25.08
N ARG A 184 5.04 -40.37 -24.88
CA ARG A 184 3.60 -40.22 -24.68
C ARG A 184 2.97 -39.34 -25.75
N THR A 185 1.76 -39.71 -26.16
CA THR A 185 0.98 -38.97 -27.14
C THR A 185 0.60 -37.59 -26.62
N CYS A 186 1.03 -36.54 -27.30
CA CYS A 186 0.71 -35.16 -26.96
C CYS A 186 -0.54 -34.69 -27.74
N ILE A 187 -1.61 -34.34 -27.02
CA ILE A 187 -2.88 -33.85 -27.63
C ILE A 187 -3.14 -32.43 -27.13
N LEU A 188 -2.36 -31.45 -27.63
CA LEU A 188 -2.54 -30.03 -27.33
C LEU A 188 -3.36 -29.35 -28.44
N LEU A 189 -4.67 -29.26 -28.22
CA LEU A 189 -5.63 -28.81 -29.25
C LEU A 189 -5.92 -27.31 -29.23
N LYS A 190 -5.29 -26.55 -28.32
CA LYS A 190 -5.55 -25.11 -28.15
C LYS A 190 -4.24 -24.34 -28.06
N GLN A 191 -4.18 -23.21 -28.76
CA GLN A 191 -3.10 -22.23 -28.59
C GLN A 191 -3.09 -21.73 -27.13
N GLY A 192 -1.91 -21.69 -26.51
CA GLY A 192 -1.80 -21.20 -25.15
C GLY A 192 -0.45 -21.45 -24.51
N ASN A 193 -0.31 -20.92 -23.29
CA ASN A 193 0.83 -21.17 -22.42
C ASN A 193 0.31 -21.87 -21.17
N ILE A 194 0.78 -23.09 -20.93
CA ILE A 194 0.43 -23.89 -19.75
C ILE A 194 1.67 -24.02 -18.88
N THR A 195 1.57 -23.61 -17.62
CA THR A 195 2.67 -23.69 -16.66
C THR A 195 2.48 -24.88 -15.72
N PHE A 196 3.57 -25.52 -15.34
CA PHE A 196 3.61 -26.63 -14.38
C PHE A 196 4.87 -26.54 -13.52
N ARG A 197 4.98 -27.39 -12.49
CA ARG A 197 6.21 -27.49 -11.68
C ARG A 197 6.72 -28.91 -11.57
N ILE A 198 8.03 -29.05 -11.44
CA ILE A 198 8.65 -30.31 -11.08
C ILE A 198 9.34 -30.15 -9.72
N TYR A 199 9.08 -31.08 -8.82
CA TYR A 199 9.76 -31.18 -7.53
C TYR A 199 10.77 -32.30 -7.60
N ILE A 200 12.06 -31.96 -7.43
CA ILE A 200 13.13 -32.97 -7.37
C ILE A 200 13.34 -33.32 -5.90
N LEU A 201 13.25 -34.61 -5.56
CA LEU A 201 13.41 -35.14 -4.21
C LEU A 201 14.50 -36.23 -4.19
N PRO A 202 15.18 -36.48 -3.06
CA PRO A 202 16.18 -37.56 -2.99
C PRO A 202 15.55 -38.96 -3.13
N ASN A 203 14.39 -39.18 -2.49
CA ASN A 203 13.61 -40.40 -2.59
C ASN A 203 12.14 -40.13 -2.21
N ASN A 204 11.31 -41.18 -2.18
CA ASN A 204 9.87 -41.11 -1.93
C ASN A 204 9.46 -41.26 -0.45
N SER A 205 10.41 -41.23 0.49
CA SER A 205 10.12 -41.36 1.93
C SER A 205 9.30 -40.17 2.46
N GLU A 206 8.59 -40.39 3.57
CA GLU A 206 7.82 -39.34 4.24
C GLU A 206 8.72 -38.17 4.69
N ILE A 207 8.25 -36.95 4.43
CA ILE A 207 8.93 -35.70 4.83
C ILE A 207 8.28 -35.16 6.10
N LYS A 208 9.05 -35.10 7.18
CA LYS A 208 8.64 -34.53 8.47
C LYS A 208 9.11 -33.08 8.60
N VAL A 209 8.36 -32.27 9.35
CA VAL A 209 8.70 -30.87 9.60
C VAL A 209 8.92 -30.67 11.10
N LYS A 210 10.02 -30.02 11.48
CA LYS A 210 10.33 -29.70 12.87
C LYS A 210 9.38 -28.59 13.36
N GLU A 211 8.44 -28.93 14.23
CA GLU A 211 7.68 -27.92 14.96
C GLU A 211 8.64 -27.25 15.95
N LYS A 212 8.79 -25.92 15.89
CA LYS A 212 9.69 -25.19 16.80
C LYS A 212 9.15 -25.28 18.23
N GLU A 213 9.83 -26.02 19.10
CA GLU A 213 9.67 -25.88 20.55
C GLU A 213 10.18 -24.50 20.97
N ILE A 214 9.29 -23.67 21.51
CA ILE A 214 9.61 -22.33 22.01
C ILE A 214 10.21 -22.51 23.41
N VAL A 215 11.54 -22.48 23.50
CA VAL A 215 12.25 -22.38 24.79
C VAL A 215 12.30 -20.89 25.16
N SER A 216 11.63 -20.48 26.23
CA SER A 216 11.70 -19.08 26.69
C SER A 216 11.58 -18.93 28.21
N SER A 217 12.55 -18.20 28.79
CA SER A 217 12.77 -17.86 30.19
C SER A 217 11.99 -16.62 30.68
N GLY A 218 10.76 -16.41 30.18
CA GLY A 218 9.89 -15.30 30.58
C GLY A 218 8.53 -15.79 31.11
N ASN A 219 7.79 -14.93 31.83
CA ASN A 219 6.42 -15.24 32.25
C ASN A 219 5.56 -15.51 31.00
N LEU A 220 5.20 -16.78 30.85
CA LEU A 220 4.39 -17.27 29.74
C LEU A 220 2.97 -16.70 29.87
N PHE A 221 2.50 -16.04 28.83
CA PHE A 221 1.08 -15.74 28.67
C PHE A 221 0.53 -16.55 27.50
N SER A 222 -0.74 -16.96 27.61
CA SER A 222 -1.43 -17.56 26.48
C SER A 222 -1.71 -16.44 25.49
N ASP A 223 -1.10 -16.51 24.31
CA ASP A 223 -1.42 -15.56 23.26
C ASP A 223 -2.88 -15.74 22.81
N TYR A 224 -3.36 -14.86 21.94
CA TYR A 224 -4.73 -14.95 21.42
C TYR A 224 -5.00 -16.24 20.59
N PHE A 225 -4.00 -17.11 20.44
CA PHE A 225 -4.05 -18.40 19.75
C PHE A 225 -3.90 -19.60 20.71
N GLY A 226 -3.88 -19.35 22.03
CA GLY A 226 -3.78 -20.38 23.06
C GLY A 226 -2.36 -20.95 23.23
N ASN A 227 -1.37 -20.40 22.53
CA ASN A 227 0.01 -20.85 22.63
C ASN A 227 0.69 -20.17 23.82
N PRO A 228 1.56 -20.89 24.55
CA PRO A 228 2.45 -20.26 25.51
C PRO A 228 3.41 -19.35 24.74
N SER A 229 3.30 -18.04 24.95
CA SER A 229 4.18 -17.04 24.35
C SER A 229 4.87 -16.23 25.43
N SER A 230 6.13 -15.88 25.19
CA SER A 230 6.92 -14.99 26.04
C SER A 230 7.06 -13.58 25.46
N GLY A 231 6.43 -13.27 24.32
CA GLY A 231 6.54 -11.95 23.67
C GLY A 231 5.58 -11.74 22.51
N TYR A 232 5.33 -10.47 22.16
CA TYR A 232 4.52 -10.09 21.00
C TYR A 232 5.36 -10.11 19.71
N ALA A 233 4.74 -10.49 18.58
CA ALA A 233 5.42 -10.54 17.29
C ALA A 233 5.94 -9.14 16.87
N SER A 234 7.21 -9.05 16.49
CA SER A 234 7.92 -7.80 16.20
C SER A 234 7.85 -7.35 14.74
N MET A 235 7.21 -8.11 13.84
CA MET A 235 7.06 -7.77 12.42
C MET A 235 5.59 -7.65 11.99
N PRO A 236 5.22 -6.61 11.22
CA PRO A 236 3.87 -6.46 10.69
C PRO A 236 3.56 -7.46 9.56
N THR A 237 2.31 -7.89 9.47
CA THR A 237 1.83 -8.82 8.43
C THR A 237 1.50 -8.04 7.16
N THR A 238 2.30 -8.18 6.10
CA THR A 238 2.27 -7.27 4.94
C THR A 238 1.36 -7.70 3.78
N THR A 239 0.67 -8.85 3.82
CA THR A 239 0.03 -9.41 2.60
C THR A 239 -1.30 -10.17 2.80
N THR A 240 -2.26 -9.66 3.57
CA THR A 240 -3.60 -10.27 3.61
C THR A 240 -4.61 -9.45 2.80
N LYS A 241 -5.07 -9.96 1.65
CA LYS A 241 -6.29 -9.48 0.96
C LYS A 241 -7.49 -10.24 1.53
N PHE A 242 -8.52 -9.53 1.98
CA PHE A 242 -9.73 -10.13 2.56
C PHE A 242 -10.75 -10.52 1.46
N LEU A 243 -11.35 -11.71 1.58
CA LEU A 243 -12.49 -12.19 0.78
C LEU A 243 -13.81 -11.87 1.51
N SER A 244 -14.84 -11.46 0.75
CA SER A 244 -16.19 -11.11 1.27
C SER A 244 -17.25 -12.01 0.62
N TYR A 245 -18.31 -12.33 1.37
CA TYR A 245 -19.53 -13.03 0.91
C TYR A 245 -20.19 -12.40 -0.32
N ASP A 246 -19.98 -11.10 -0.56
CA ASP A 246 -20.69 -10.35 -1.60
C ASP A 246 -20.00 -10.41 -2.99
N ASP A 247 -19.13 -11.39 -3.22
CA ASP A 247 -18.62 -11.69 -4.57
C ASP A 247 -19.67 -12.51 -5.35
N LYS A 248 -20.17 -11.94 -6.45
CA LYS A 248 -21.18 -12.57 -7.33
C LYS A 248 -20.71 -13.90 -7.92
N ALA A 249 -19.39 -14.15 -7.97
CA ALA A 249 -18.85 -15.43 -8.42
C ALA A 249 -19.15 -16.60 -7.44
N PHE A 250 -19.48 -16.31 -6.18
CA PHE A 250 -19.66 -17.32 -5.12
C PHE A 250 -21.11 -17.43 -4.61
N THR A 251 -22.02 -16.60 -5.12
CA THR A 251 -23.43 -16.57 -4.68
C THR A 251 -24.35 -17.55 -5.40
N ILE A 252 -23.86 -18.26 -6.43
CA ILE A 252 -24.71 -19.10 -7.28
C ILE A 252 -25.21 -20.36 -6.53
N ASN A 253 -24.53 -20.82 -5.46
CA ASN A 253 -24.86 -22.09 -4.80
C ASN A 253 -25.09 -22.04 -3.28
N CYS A 254 -25.18 -20.88 -2.62
CA CYS A 254 -25.29 -20.84 -1.15
C CYS A 254 -26.49 -20.01 -0.65
N LYS A 255 -27.36 -20.65 0.17
CA LYS A 255 -28.53 -20.03 0.83
C LYS A 255 -28.13 -18.90 1.80
N GLN A 256 -29.10 -18.03 2.08
CA GLN A 256 -29.01 -16.69 2.68
C GLN A 256 -28.01 -16.49 3.85
N LYS A 257 -27.26 -15.38 3.77
CA LYS A 257 -26.47 -14.64 4.79
C LYS A 257 -25.89 -15.44 5.96
N ASN A 258 -26.71 -15.84 6.93
CA ASN A 258 -26.24 -16.52 8.14
C ASN A 258 -25.82 -17.97 7.88
N ASP A 259 -26.45 -18.64 6.91
CA ASP A 259 -26.18 -20.03 6.60
C ASP A 259 -24.86 -20.19 5.83
N PHE A 260 -24.46 -19.19 5.06
CA PHE A 260 -23.14 -19.16 4.40
C PHE A 260 -21.98 -19.21 5.41
N TYR A 261 -22.01 -18.36 6.44
CA TYR A 261 -20.94 -18.31 7.44
C TYR A 261 -21.00 -19.48 8.43
N LYS A 262 -22.20 -20.01 8.71
CA LYS A 262 -22.36 -21.29 9.43
C LYS A 262 -21.81 -22.47 8.64
N ASN A 263 -22.04 -22.53 7.33
CA ASN A 263 -21.51 -23.59 6.47
C ASN A 263 -19.99 -23.53 6.32
N LEU A 264 -19.38 -22.36 6.54
CA LEU A 264 -17.92 -22.19 6.64
C LEU A 264 -17.35 -22.48 8.04
N GLY A 265 -18.19 -22.87 9.01
CA GLY A 265 -17.76 -23.23 10.37
C GLY A 265 -17.35 -22.03 11.24
N ILE A 266 -17.62 -20.79 10.82
CA ILE A 266 -17.26 -19.59 11.59
C ILE A 266 -18.33 -19.35 12.65
N GLY A 267 -18.03 -19.74 13.89
CA GLY A 267 -18.91 -19.59 15.03
C GLY A 267 -19.26 -18.13 15.34
N LYS A 268 -20.40 -17.93 16.02
CA LYS A 268 -20.95 -16.62 16.41
C LYS A 268 -19.96 -15.79 17.25
N GLU A 269 -19.06 -16.46 17.98
CA GLU A 269 -18.01 -15.85 18.79
C GLU A 269 -16.79 -15.40 17.97
N SER A 270 -16.39 -16.13 16.92
CA SER A 270 -15.34 -15.69 15.96
C SER A 270 -15.84 -14.52 15.11
N LEU A 271 -17.13 -14.50 14.77
CA LEU A 271 -17.81 -13.37 14.14
C LEU A 271 -17.71 -12.09 14.98
N GLN A 272 -17.89 -12.17 16.31
CA GLN A 272 -17.75 -11.01 17.20
C GLN A 272 -16.32 -10.47 17.29
N LYS A 273 -15.29 -11.32 17.13
CA LYS A 273 -13.87 -10.92 17.14
C LYS A 273 -13.38 -10.31 15.82
N ILE A 274 -14.11 -10.53 14.72
CA ILE A 274 -13.90 -9.88 13.43
C ILE A 274 -14.46 -8.45 13.43
N PHE A 275 -15.40 -8.13 14.32
CA PHE A 275 -15.91 -6.78 14.46
C PHE A 275 -14.96 -5.89 15.25
N ARG A 276 -14.52 -4.81 14.60
CA ARG A 276 -13.95 -3.63 15.26
C ARG A 276 -14.86 -3.25 16.43
N PRO A 277 -14.32 -2.91 17.62
CA PRO A 277 -15.13 -2.44 18.72
C PRO A 277 -15.88 -1.19 18.27
N LYS A 278 -17.19 -1.31 17.99
CA LYS A 278 -18.03 -0.21 17.49
C LYS A 278 -17.95 0.99 18.42
N GLU A 279 -17.85 0.72 19.71
CA GLU A 279 -17.70 1.66 20.81
C GLU A 279 -16.35 2.40 20.84
N LYS A 280 -15.37 1.98 20.03
CA LYS A 280 -14.09 2.70 19.82
C LYS A 280 -13.92 3.17 18.38
N THR A 281 -14.98 3.11 17.58
CA THR A 281 -14.98 3.44 16.16
C THR A 281 -15.75 4.73 15.94
N PHE A 282 -15.13 5.68 15.26
CA PHE A 282 -15.71 6.98 14.93
C PHE A 282 -15.84 7.12 13.42
N ASN A 283 -16.97 7.65 12.96
CA ASN A 283 -17.08 8.07 11.57
C ASN A 283 -16.42 9.45 11.43
N ILE A 284 -15.32 9.52 10.70
CA ILE A 284 -14.61 10.76 10.39
C ILE A 284 -14.53 10.83 8.87
N SER A 285 -15.25 11.80 8.31
CA SER A 285 -15.19 12.13 6.88
C SER A 285 -15.64 11.00 5.95
N GLY A 286 -16.63 10.22 6.39
CA GLY A 286 -17.18 9.10 5.63
C GLY A 286 -16.35 7.81 5.74
N LEU A 287 -15.29 7.81 6.55
CA LEU A 287 -14.47 6.64 6.87
C LEU A 287 -14.66 6.26 8.33
N GLU A 288 -14.54 4.97 8.63
CA GLU A 288 -14.64 4.47 10.00
C GLU A 288 -13.24 4.29 10.59
N TRP A 289 -12.93 5.09 11.60
CA TRP A 289 -11.65 5.12 12.29
C TRP A 289 -11.77 4.50 13.67
N THR A 290 -10.96 3.47 13.95
CA THR A 290 -10.89 2.81 15.25
C THR A 290 -9.56 3.15 15.92
N PHE A 291 -9.65 3.56 17.18
CA PHE A 291 -8.49 3.89 18.02
C PHE A 291 -8.48 2.99 19.25
N VAL A 292 -7.37 2.28 19.47
CA VAL A 292 -7.24 1.38 20.63
C VAL A 292 -5.97 1.73 21.40
N ASP A 293 -6.15 2.07 22.67
CA ASP A 293 -5.06 2.10 23.64
C ASP A 293 -4.57 0.67 23.87
N ILE A 294 -3.31 0.41 23.53
CA ILE A 294 -2.71 -0.93 23.62
C ILE A 294 -2.41 -1.27 25.09
N SER A 295 -2.09 -0.28 25.91
CA SER A 295 -1.80 -0.46 27.33
C SER A 295 -3.07 -0.71 28.15
N ASN A 296 -4.20 -0.16 27.73
CA ASN A 296 -5.51 -0.39 28.34
C ASN A 296 -6.59 -0.64 27.29
N SER A 297 -6.81 -1.91 26.98
CA SER A 297 -7.84 -2.35 26.03
C SER A 297 -9.28 -2.07 26.47
N THR A 298 -9.54 -1.58 27.68
CA THR A 298 -10.87 -1.14 28.11
C THR A 298 -11.09 0.37 27.93
N HIS A 299 -10.00 1.12 27.73
CA HIS A 299 -10.07 2.56 27.54
C HIS A 299 -10.85 2.93 26.27
N LYS A 300 -11.66 3.99 26.38
CA LYS A 300 -12.49 4.54 25.31
C LYS A 300 -12.15 6.01 25.12
N PHE A 301 -11.62 6.33 23.94
CA PHE A 301 -11.41 7.72 23.54
C PHE A 301 -12.75 8.44 23.34
N LYS A 302 -12.76 9.75 23.54
CA LYS A 302 -13.93 10.58 23.22
C LYS A 302 -13.88 10.98 21.75
N ASN A 303 -15.03 10.95 21.09
CA ASN A 303 -15.14 11.50 19.74
C ASN A 303 -15.06 13.02 19.81
N THR A 304 -14.09 13.60 19.11
CA THR A 304 -13.90 15.06 19.04
C THR A 304 -14.89 15.74 18.10
N GLY A 305 -15.34 15.04 17.05
CA GLY A 305 -16.13 15.62 15.96
C GLY A 305 -15.39 16.68 15.12
N LYS A 306 -14.08 16.86 15.31
CA LYS A 306 -13.28 17.97 14.74
C LYS A 306 -12.35 17.55 13.59
N GLY A 307 -12.46 16.32 13.11
CA GLY A 307 -11.60 15.76 12.06
C GLY A 307 -10.45 14.90 12.59
N ILE A 308 -9.70 14.27 11.67
CA ILE A 308 -8.75 13.22 12.04
C ILE A 308 -7.54 13.74 12.84
N LEU A 309 -6.99 14.91 12.48
CA LEU A 309 -5.81 15.44 13.15
C LEU A 309 -6.11 15.79 14.62
N THR A 310 -7.24 16.45 14.86
CA THR A 310 -7.69 16.79 16.21
C THR A 310 -7.99 15.53 17.02
N GLN A 311 -8.61 14.51 16.42
CA GLN A 311 -8.84 13.24 17.09
C GLN A 311 -7.53 12.57 17.53
N LEU A 312 -6.51 12.55 16.65
CA LEU A 312 -5.20 11.99 16.97
C LEU A 312 -4.50 12.79 18.08
N TYR A 313 -4.58 14.12 18.05
CA TYR A 313 -3.97 14.98 19.06
C TYR A 313 -4.60 14.79 20.45
N GLU A 314 -5.93 14.75 20.54
CA GLU A 314 -6.64 14.51 21.81
C GLU A 314 -6.35 13.11 22.37
N ASN A 315 -6.30 12.09 21.49
CA ASN A 315 -5.90 10.75 21.91
C ASN A 315 -4.47 10.74 22.46
N TYR A 316 -3.54 11.43 21.80
CA TYR A 316 -2.16 11.59 22.28
C TYR A 316 -2.11 12.24 23.67
N LYS A 317 -2.85 13.32 23.90
CA LYS A 317 -2.91 14.00 25.21
C LYS A 317 -3.43 13.13 26.34
N ILE A 318 -4.42 12.29 26.04
CA ILE A 318 -4.96 11.35 27.02
C ILE A 318 -3.88 10.33 27.38
N LEU A 319 -3.20 9.78 26.37
CA LEU A 319 -2.14 8.78 26.57
C LEU A 319 -0.90 9.37 27.24
N SER A 320 -0.53 10.61 26.95
CA SER A 320 0.66 11.27 27.50
C SER A 320 0.58 11.52 29.00
N LYS A 321 -0.62 11.56 29.58
CA LYS A 321 -0.81 11.65 31.04
C LYS A 321 -0.30 10.40 31.78
N GLY A 322 -0.13 9.27 31.09
CA GLY A 322 0.37 8.01 31.66
C GLY A 322 1.89 7.85 31.69
N GLY A 323 2.68 8.84 31.25
CA GLY A 323 4.14 8.80 31.21
C GLY A 323 4.75 8.48 29.83
N HIS A 324 6.06 8.68 29.69
CA HIS A 324 6.81 8.41 28.46
C HIS A 324 7.39 6.99 28.45
N ASN A 325 6.74 6.08 27.74
CA ASN A 325 7.27 4.74 27.50
C ASN A 325 7.66 4.56 26.02
N GLU A 326 8.71 3.77 25.75
CA GLU A 326 9.13 3.43 24.38
C GLU A 326 8.22 2.39 23.68
N GLN A 327 7.22 1.88 24.40
CA GLN A 327 6.28 0.89 23.89
C GLN A 327 5.27 1.51 22.90
N ILE A 328 4.55 0.65 22.19
CA ILE A 328 3.45 1.06 21.30
C ILE A 328 2.23 1.35 22.18
N ASN A 329 1.66 2.55 22.07
CA ASN A 329 0.56 2.99 22.93
C ASN A 329 -0.77 3.11 22.18
N LEU A 330 -0.75 3.35 20.87
CA LEU A 330 -1.97 3.58 20.09
C LEU A 330 -2.00 2.74 18.82
N LYS A 331 -3.07 1.95 18.68
CA LYS A 331 -3.45 1.29 17.43
C LYS A 331 -4.48 2.13 16.68
N ILE A 332 -4.24 2.34 15.39
CA ILE A 332 -5.14 3.10 14.51
C ILE A 332 -5.54 2.22 13.33
N ILE A 333 -6.84 2.11 13.09
CA ILE A 333 -7.40 1.38 11.96
C ILE A 333 -8.38 2.28 11.22
N CYS A 334 -8.20 2.47 9.91
CA CYS A 334 -9.15 3.18 9.05
C CYS A 334 -9.76 2.21 8.05
N VAL A 335 -11.10 2.18 7.97
CA VAL A 335 -11.83 1.33 7.05
C VAL A 335 -12.84 2.16 6.27
N ARG A 336 -12.95 1.88 4.97
CA ARG A 336 -14.08 2.32 4.17
C ARG A 336 -15.16 1.26 4.21
N VAL A 337 -16.36 1.66 4.63
CA VAL A 337 -17.54 0.80 4.64
C VAL A 337 -18.49 1.26 3.56
N ASN A 338 -18.69 0.42 2.54
CA ASN A 338 -19.78 0.53 1.59
C ASN A 338 -20.83 -0.56 1.90
N GLN A 339 -22.06 -0.41 1.38
CA GLN A 339 -23.20 -1.30 1.66
C GLN A 339 -22.90 -2.81 1.60
N ALA A 340 -21.89 -3.24 0.83
CA ALA A 340 -21.50 -4.65 0.63
C ALA A 340 -19.98 -4.93 0.79
N LYS A 341 -19.16 -3.94 1.20
CA LYS A 341 -17.68 -4.10 1.26
C LYS A 341 -17.07 -3.31 2.41
N GLN A 342 -16.13 -3.94 3.13
CA GLN A 342 -15.23 -3.26 4.06
C GLN A 342 -13.80 -3.32 3.48
N GLU A 343 -13.19 -2.16 3.28
CA GLU A 343 -11.83 -2.03 2.77
C GLU A 343 -10.93 -1.40 3.83
N LEU A 344 -9.88 -2.12 4.26
CA LEU A 344 -8.88 -1.62 5.20
C LEU A 344 -7.95 -0.65 4.48
N LEU A 345 -7.96 0.61 4.90
CA LEU A 345 -7.21 1.68 4.26
C LEU A 345 -5.92 2.04 5.00
N ILE A 346 -5.95 2.05 6.33
CA ILE A 346 -4.82 2.36 7.22
C ILE A 346 -4.83 1.37 8.37
N ASP A 347 -3.65 0.86 8.72
CA ASP A 347 -3.43 -0.05 9.84
C ASP A 347 -2.08 0.25 10.47
N GLU A 348 -2.06 1.14 11.46
CA GLU A 348 -0.82 1.71 12.01
C GLU A 348 -0.73 1.54 13.53
N ASN A 349 0.51 1.48 14.01
CA ASN A 349 0.87 1.37 15.41
C ASN A 349 1.78 2.54 15.77
N LEU A 350 1.40 3.36 16.75
CA LEU A 350 2.18 4.52 17.17
C LEU A 350 2.74 4.36 18.59
N THR A 351 4.02 4.66 18.74
CA THR A 351 4.68 4.82 20.05
C THR A 351 4.49 6.23 20.60
N MET A 352 4.65 6.41 21.91
CA MET A 352 4.62 7.76 22.51
C MET A 352 5.71 8.67 21.94
N LYS A 353 6.88 8.12 21.61
CA LYS A 353 7.99 8.88 21.00
C LYS A 353 7.61 9.42 19.63
N GLN A 354 6.95 8.60 18.79
CA GLN A 354 6.47 9.03 17.48
C GLN A 354 5.39 10.10 17.61
N MET A 355 4.39 9.90 18.46
CA MET A 355 3.32 10.89 18.66
C MET A 355 3.84 12.19 19.27
N SER A 356 4.73 12.12 20.25
CA SER A 356 5.39 13.30 20.83
C SER A 356 6.15 14.08 19.76
N LYS A 357 6.92 13.40 18.90
CA LYS A 357 7.58 14.04 17.76
C LYS A 357 6.56 14.70 16.84
N MET A 358 5.52 13.99 16.39
CA MET A 358 4.47 14.52 15.48
C MET A 358 3.80 15.78 16.03
N PHE A 359 3.49 15.80 17.33
CA PHE A 359 2.73 16.88 17.95
C PHE A 359 3.58 17.95 18.63
N SER A 360 4.90 17.75 18.75
CA SER A 360 5.83 18.68 19.42
C SER A 360 5.76 20.12 18.92
N LYS A 361 5.37 20.32 17.66
CA LYS A 361 5.35 21.62 17.00
C LYS A 361 3.96 22.21 16.85
N ILE A 362 2.91 21.42 17.11
CA ILE A 362 1.52 21.83 16.88
C ILE A 362 1.03 22.60 18.11
N ASP A 363 0.72 23.87 17.90
CA ASP A 363 -0.01 24.68 18.88
C ASP A 363 -1.49 24.24 18.89
N GLU A 364 -1.92 23.65 20.00
CA GLU A 364 -3.28 23.16 20.23
C GLU A 364 -4.36 24.19 19.93
N THR A 365 -4.13 25.44 20.30
CA THR A 365 -5.13 26.51 20.15
C THR A 365 -5.33 26.91 18.69
N LYS A 366 -4.47 26.40 17.79
CA LYS A 366 -4.40 26.80 16.39
C LYS A 366 -4.71 25.67 15.40
N ILE A 367 -5.12 24.47 15.84
CA ILE A 367 -5.51 23.39 14.92
C ILE A 367 -6.85 23.76 14.25
N PRO A 368 -6.90 24.02 12.93
CA PRO A 368 -8.16 24.32 12.26
C PRO A 368 -9.09 23.11 12.25
N PHE A 369 -10.39 23.37 12.31
CA PHE A 369 -11.41 22.31 12.25
C PHE A 369 -11.33 21.52 10.95
N SER A 370 -11.24 20.19 11.02
CA SER A 370 -11.17 19.31 9.85
C SER A 370 -10.10 19.73 8.84
N VAL A 371 -8.90 20.01 9.33
CA VAL A 371 -7.80 20.56 8.52
C VAL A 371 -7.31 19.61 7.43
N PHE A 372 -7.22 18.31 7.70
CA PHE A 372 -6.80 17.33 6.70
C PHE A 372 -7.91 17.02 5.70
N GLU A 373 -9.16 17.21 6.08
CA GLU A 373 -10.32 16.98 5.21
C GLU A 373 -10.38 17.92 3.99
N VAL A 374 -9.56 18.98 3.96
CA VAL A 374 -9.32 19.79 2.76
C VAL A 374 -8.74 18.97 1.59
N PHE A 375 -8.10 17.83 1.88
CA PHE A 375 -7.55 16.91 0.88
C PHE A 375 -8.58 15.89 0.34
N ILE A 376 -9.85 15.98 0.74
CA ILE A 376 -10.91 15.15 0.20
C ILE A 376 -11.43 15.82 -1.07
N ASP A 377 -11.21 15.16 -2.21
CA ASP A 377 -11.74 15.63 -3.48
C ASP A 377 -13.24 15.29 -3.56
N LYS A 378 -14.06 16.34 -3.66
CA LYS A 378 -15.53 16.29 -3.73
C LYS A 378 -16.08 16.62 -5.12
N SER A 379 -15.22 16.69 -6.14
CA SER A 379 -15.63 17.04 -7.52
C SER A 379 -16.64 16.06 -8.14
N ASN A 380 -16.73 14.83 -7.63
CA ASN A 380 -17.67 13.80 -8.07
C ASN A 380 -18.75 13.51 -7.01
N LYS A 381 -19.87 12.88 -7.42
CA LYS A 381 -20.94 12.41 -6.50
C LYS A 381 -20.43 11.57 -5.33
N ASN A 382 -19.25 10.95 -5.46
CA ASN A 382 -18.58 10.19 -4.42
C ASN A 382 -17.28 10.90 -4.00
N PRO A 383 -17.05 11.11 -2.69
CA PRO A 383 -15.79 11.64 -2.21
C PRO A 383 -14.63 10.70 -2.56
N LEU A 384 -13.52 11.28 -3.02
CA LEU A 384 -12.27 10.58 -3.28
C LEU A 384 -11.29 10.85 -2.14
N TRP A 385 -10.93 9.81 -1.41
CA TRP A 385 -10.05 9.89 -0.24
C TRP A 385 -8.56 9.67 -0.55
N ASN A 386 -8.17 9.48 -1.81
CA ASN A 386 -6.79 9.09 -2.15
C ASN A 386 -5.73 10.07 -1.60
N THR A 387 -5.90 11.37 -1.86
CA THR A 387 -4.99 12.42 -1.37
C THR A 387 -5.07 12.55 0.15
N TYR A 388 -6.28 12.53 0.71
CA TYR A 388 -6.52 12.55 2.15
C TYR A 388 -5.76 11.41 2.87
N LEU A 389 -5.92 10.17 2.40
CA LEU A 389 -5.25 8.99 2.95
C LEU A 389 -3.74 9.04 2.76
N TYR A 390 -3.27 9.57 1.63
CA TYR A 390 -1.84 9.80 1.40
C TYR A 390 -1.27 10.75 2.45
N VAL A 391 -1.92 11.89 2.69
CA VAL A 391 -1.48 12.86 3.71
C VAL A 391 -1.52 12.25 5.10
N VAL A 392 -2.63 11.58 5.47
CA VAL A 392 -2.74 10.97 6.80
C VAL A 392 -1.70 9.87 7.00
N LYS A 393 -1.44 9.01 6.01
CA LYS A 393 -0.40 7.96 6.11
C LYS A 393 0.99 8.56 6.28
N ASN A 394 1.35 9.58 5.51
CA ASN A 394 2.66 10.22 5.64
C ASN A 394 2.79 10.91 7.00
N PHE A 395 1.74 11.57 7.48
CA PHE A 395 1.71 12.15 8.82
C PHE A 395 1.92 11.07 9.92
N LEU A 396 1.17 9.97 9.87
CA LEU A 396 1.26 8.86 10.82
C LEU A 396 2.61 8.11 10.78
N THR A 397 3.28 8.09 9.63
CA THR A 397 4.60 7.45 9.49
C THR A 397 5.76 8.41 9.80
N GLY A 398 5.47 9.72 9.94
CA GLY A 398 6.49 10.75 10.07
C GLY A 398 7.27 11.02 8.79
N ASN A 399 6.73 10.61 7.63
CA ASN A 399 7.32 10.84 6.32
C ASN A 399 7.08 12.28 5.85
N ILE A 400 8.05 12.82 5.10
CA ILE A 400 8.01 14.18 4.56
C ILE A 400 7.06 14.23 3.37
N ILE A 401 6.20 15.25 3.32
CA ILE A 401 5.39 15.56 2.14
C ILE A 401 6.06 16.72 1.39
N PRO A 402 6.41 16.56 0.10
CA PRO A 402 7.01 17.64 -0.68
C PRO A 402 6.14 18.89 -0.70
N LYS A 403 6.76 20.06 -0.53
CA LYS A 403 6.07 21.35 -0.59
C LYS A 403 5.38 21.55 -1.93
N GLU A 404 6.06 21.21 -3.01
CA GLU A 404 5.57 21.37 -4.37
C GLU A 404 4.27 20.57 -4.57
N PHE A 405 4.16 19.39 -3.95
CA PHE A 405 2.95 18.58 -4.00
C PHE A 405 1.76 19.31 -3.36
N LEU A 406 1.95 19.85 -2.16
CA LEU A 406 0.89 20.56 -1.42
C LEU A 406 0.48 21.85 -2.14
N VAL A 407 1.45 22.65 -2.56
CA VAL A 407 1.19 23.91 -3.29
C VAL A 407 0.47 23.63 -4.61
N THR A 408 0.90 22.62 -5.37
CA THR A 408 0.25 22.23 -6.63
C THR A 408 -1.19 21.78 -6.39
N TYR A 409 -1.42 20.97 -5.36
CA TYR A 409 -2.75 20.49 -4.99
C TYR A 409 -3.70 21.65 -4.62
N PHE A 410 -3.26 22.54 -3.72
CA PHE A 410 -4.08 23.69 -3.32
C PHE A 410 -4.29 24.69 -4.44
N THR A 411 -3.30 24.91 -5.31
CA THR A 411 -3.46 25.74 -6.51
C THR A 411 -4.51 25.17 -7.46
N LYS A 412 -4.55 23.84 -7.62
CA LYS A 412 -5.59 23.18 -8.43
C LYS A 412 -6.98 23.37 -7.82
N LEU A 413 -7.14 23.14 -6.51
CA LEU A 413 -8.43 23.35 -5.83
C LEU A 413 -8.89 24.80 -5.95
N LEU A 414 -7.97 25.74 -5.72
CA LEU A 414 -8.23 27.17 -5.87
C LEU A 414 -8.76 27.51 -7.25
N ARG A 415 -8.15 27.00 -8.33
CA ARG A 415 -8.62 27.26 -9.70
C ARG A 415 -10.05 26.81 -9.97
N HIS A 416 -10.49 25.73 -9.33
CA HIS A 416 -11.86 25.26 -9.50
C HIS A 416 -12.87 26.18 -8.80
N GLU A 417 -12.51 26.74 -7.65
CA GLU A 417 -13.45 27.53 -6.84
C GLU A 417 -13.31 29.05 -7.04
N ILE A 418 -12.20 29.56 -7.56
CA ILE A 418 -11.86 30.99 -7.46
C ILE A 418 -12.90 31.92 -8.12
N PHE A 419 -13.38 31.57 -9.31
CA PHE A 419 -14.38 32.40 -10.01
C PHE A 419 -15.75 32.39 -9.33
N LYS A 420 -16.05 31.34 -8.56
CA LYS A 420 -17.22 31.29 -7.68
C LYS A 420 -16.96 32.15 -6.45
N TRP A 421 -15.80 32.00 -5.80
CA TRP A 421 -15.41 32.74 -4.61
C TRP A 421 -15.36 34.25 -4.80
N ILE A 422 -14.89 34.74 -5.95
CA ILE A 422 -14.87 36.19 -6.25
C ILE A 422 -16.28 36.79 -6.30
N LYS A 423 -17.29 35.99 -6.68
CA LYS A 423 -18.70 36.42 -6.76
C LYS A 423 -19.43 36.31 -5.42
N MET A 424 -18.85 35.68 -4.41
CA MET A 424 -19.48 35.50 -3.11
C MET A 424 -19.48 36.82 -2.32
N LYS A 425 -20.57 37.07 -1.58
CA LYS A 425 -20.68 38.25 -0.71
C LYS A 425 -19.91 38.09 0.61
N THR A 426 -19.65 36.85 1.02
CA THR A 426 -18.96 36.52 2.26
C THR A 426 -17.66 35.78 1.96
N ASN A 427 -16.64 36.04 2.78
CA ASN A 427 -15.30 35.47 2.61
C ASN A 427 -15.03 34.25 3.50
N THR A 428 -16.07 33.68 4.14
CA THR A 428 -15.91 32.65 5.17
C THR A 428 -15.27 31.37 4.64
N GLU A 429 -15.73 30.88 3.48
CA GLU A 429 -15.19 29.65 2.87
C GLU A 429 -13.73 29.84 2.43
N GLN A 430 -13.39 31.02 1.93
CA GLN A 430 -12.05 31.39 1.47
C GLN A 430 -11.09 31.47 2.66
N ILE A 431 -11.48 32.17 3.73
CA ILE A 431 -10.70 32.28 4.96
C ILE A 431 -10.47 30.89 5.57
N GLU A 432 -11.51 30.05 5.61
CA GLU A 432 -11.41 28.69 6.12
C GLU A 432 -10.48 27.82 5.27
N PHE A 433 -10.59 27.89 3.93
CA PHE A 433 -9.71 27.16 3.02
C PHE A 433 -8.24 27.56 3.23
N PHE A 434 -7.94 28.85 3.19
CA PHE A 434 -6.57 29.35 3.32
C PHE A 434 -5.99 29.08 4.71
N SER A 435 -6.80 29.21 5.78
CA SER A 435 -6.38 28.82 7.13
C SER A 435 -5.99 27.35 7.23
N LYS A 436 -6.75 26.45 6.60
CA LYS A 436 -6.44 25.00 6.57
C LYS A 436 -5.24 24.68 5.71
N SER A 437 -5.18 25.21 4.49
CA SER A 437 -4.10 24.91 3.55
C SER A 437 -2.76 25.43 4.06
N GLU A 438 -2.76 26.61 4.67
CA GLU A 438 -1.57 27.19 5.28
C GLU A 438 -1.08 26.37 6.48
N PHE A 439 -2.00 25.93 7.36
CA PHE A 439 -1.66 24.99 8.42
C PHE A 439 -1.02 23.72 7.85
N CYS A 440 -1.60 23.13 6.81
CA CYS A 440 -1.05 21.94 6.16
C CYS A 440 0.36 22.19 5.60
N ILE A 441 0.58 23.28 4.87
CA ILE A 441 1.90 23.63 4.33
C ILE A 441 2.91 23.79 5.48
N LYS A 442 2.55 24.57 6.51
CA LYS A 442 3.45 24.86 7.62
C LYS A 442 3.85 23.63 8.43
N TYR A 443 2.91 22.72 8.69
CA TYR A 443 3.12 21.58 9.59
C TYR A 443 3.48 20.27 8.90
N LEU A 444 3.30 20.15 7.59
CA LEU A 444 3.61 18.92 6.84
C LEU A 444 4.95 18.96 6.08
N ILE A 445 5.57 20.14 5.87
CA ILE A 445 6.70 20.29 4.93
C ILE A 445 8.08 20.12 5.56
N THR A 446 8.31 20.48 6.83
CA THR A 446 9.66 20.35 7.41
C THR A 446 9.63 20.35 8.93
N MET A 447 10.45 19.47 9.49
CA MET A 447 10.55 19.18 10.91
C MET A 447 11.70 19.94 11.60
N ASP A 448 12.25 21.04 11.09
CA ASP A 448 13.34 21.77 11.80
C ASP A 448 13.38 23.31 11.77
N SER A 449 12.60 24.03 10.97
CA SER A 449 12.46 25.48 11.17
C SER A 449 11.07 25.98 10.80
N LEU A 450 10.39 26.61 11.77
CA LEU A 450 9.17 27.39 11.57
C LEU A 450 9.43 28.73 10.85
N LEU A 451 10.70 29.08 10.64
CA LEU A 451 11.18 30.30 10.02
C LEU A 451 11.38 30.05 8.52
N ASP A 452 10.62 30.77 7.71
CA ASP A 452 10.59 30.82 6.23
C ASP A 452 10.26 29.53 5.48
N HIS A 453 9.01 29.09 5.63
CA HIS A 453 8.43 28.16 4.67
C HIS A 453 8.14 28.81 3.30
N LEU A 454 8.26 30.13 3.15
CA LEU A 454 8.09 30.86 1.88
C LEU A 454 9.45 31.19 1.29
N ASN A 455 9.61 31.03 -0.02
CA ASN A 455 10.75 31.62 -0.74
C ASN A 455 10.43 33.07 -1.17
N SER A 456 11.45 33.83 -1.58
CA SER A 456 11.31 35.23 -1.98
C SER A 456 10.25 35.47 -3.06
N ASN A 457 10.12 34.56 -4.04
CA ASN A 457 9.12 34.68 -5.11
C ASN A 457 7.68 34.46 -4.60
N GLU A 458 7.49 33.54 -3.66
CA GLU A 458 6.20 33.27 -3.02
C GLU A 458 5.81 34.40 -2.07
N GLU A 459 6.78 34.95 -1.33
CA GLU A 459 6.59 36.12 -0.49
C GLU A 459 6.18 37.35 -1.31
N TYR A 460 6.81 37.55 -2.48
CA TYR A 460 6.43 38.58 -3.44
C TYR A 460 4.95 38.49 -3.84
N ALA A 461 4.50 37.29 -4.22
CA ALA A 461 3.11 37.07 -4.61
C ALA A 461 2.13 37.27 -3.44
N LEU A 462 2.49 36.79 -2.24
CA LEU A 462 1.70 36.96 -1.02
C LEU A 462 1.52 38.45 -0.68
N ARG A 463 2.62 39.23 -0.70
CA ARG A 463 2.61 40.67 -0.45
C ARG A 463 1.74 41.44 -1.46
N ILE A 464 1.82 41.09 -2.74
CA ILE A 464 0.95 41.69 -3.77
C ILE A 464 -0.52 41.37 -3.50
N GLY A 465 -0.84 40.16 -3.04
CA GLY A 465 -2.19 39.78 -2.61
C GLY A 465 -2.73 40.65 -1.47
N GLN A 466 -1.91 40.91 -0.45
CA GLN A 466 -2.28 41.78 0.68
C GLN A 466 -2.52 43.23 0.24
N ILE A 467 -1.64 43.75 -0.62
CA ILE A 467 -1.79 45.08 -1.21
C ILE A 467 -3.08 45.16 -2.03
N ALA A 468 -3.39 44.13 -2.83
CA ALA A 468 -4.61 44.04 -3.61
C ALA A 468 -5.85 44.06 -2.71
N ARG A 469 -5.86 43.31 -1.60
CA ARG A 469 -6.97 43.33 -0.62
C ARG A 469 -7.21 44.73 -0.09
N GLN A 470 -6.17 45.38 0.43
CA GLN A 470 -6.28 46.72 1.00
C GLN A 470 -6.84 47.73 -0.02
N TYR A 471 -6.34 47.67 -1.26
CA TYR A 471 -6.80 48.54 -2.34
C TYR A 471 -8.27 48.30 -2.71
N VAL A 472 -8.66 47.03 -2.88
CA VAL A 472 -10.04 46.65 -3.25
C VAL A 472 -11.02 47.00 -2.12
N ASP A 473 -10.71 46.66 -0.87
CA ASP A 473 -11.55 46.99 0.29
C ASP A 473 -11.76 48.50 0.42
N PHE A 474 -10.69 49.29 0.22
CA PHE A 474 -10.77 50.74 0.23
C PHE A 474 -11.69 51.28 -0.87
N LYS A 475 -11.53 50.82 -2.12
CA LYS A 475 -12.32 51.28 -3.25
C LYS A 475 -13.80 50.88 -3.13
N GLN A 476 -14.08 49.63 -2.74
CA GLN A 476 -15.44 49.15 -2.51
C GLN A 476 -16.13 49.87 -1.35
N GLY A 477 -15.43 50.09 -0.24
CA GLY A 477 -15.94 50.84 0.91
C GLY A 477 -16.34 52.28 0.56
N ASN A 478 -15.69 52.86 -0.44
CA ASN A 478 -15.99 54.19 -0.98
C ASN A 478 -16.91 54.17 -2.22
N LYS A 479 -17.58 53.04 -2.50
CA LYS A 479 -18.55 52.85 -3.60
C LYS A 479 -17.98 53.07 -5.00
N ASP A 480 -16.67 52.93 -5.18
CA ASP A 480 -16.04 52.92 -6.51
C ASP A 480 -16.04 51.49 -7.06
N ARG A 481 -16.71 51.28 -8.19
CA ARG A 481 -16.87 49.98 -8.86
C ARG A 481 -16.37 50.07 -10.30
N ASP A 482 -15.16 50.56 -10.48
CA ASP A 482 -14.49 50.61 -11.78
C ASP A 482 -14.11 49.20 -12.29
N ASN A 483 -14.07 49.03 -13.61
CA ASN A 483 -13.62 47.83 -14.30
C ASN A 483 -12.18 47.45 -13.91
N SER A 484 -11.35 48.44 -13.55
CA SER A 484 -9.99 48.24 -13.08
C SER A 484 -9.89 47.41 -11.79
N LEU A 485 -10.94 47.40 -10.94
CA LEU A 485 -11.03 46.52 -9.77
C LEU A 485 -11.34 45.07 -10.18
N GLY A 486 -12.09 44.88 -11.28
CA GLY A 486 -12.31 43.59 -11.88
C GLY A 486 -11.00 42.94 -12.32
N ASP A 487 -10.13 43.70 -12.97
CA ASP A 487 -8.85 43.23 -13.50
C ASP A 487 -7.89 42.68 -12.44
N ILE A 488 -8.03 43.07 -11.16
CA ILE A 488 -7.15 42.63 -10.07
C ILE A 488 -7.37 41.15 -9.70
N LEU A 489 -8.60 40.64 -9.82
CA LEU A 489 -8.98 39.28 -9.40
C LEU A 489 -9.41 38.39 -10.58
N THR A 490 -9.17 38.80 -11.83
CA THR A 490 -9.69 38.09 -13.02
C THR A 490 -8.88 36.87 -13.45
N TYR A 491 -7.62 36.75 -13.04
CA TYR A 491 -6.75 35.71 -13.57
C TYR A 491 -6.90 34.38 -12.82
N SER A 492 -6.91 33.27 -13.57
CA SER A 492 -6.85 31.90 -13.02
C SER A 492 -5.42 31.42 -12.76
N LYS A 493 -4.42 32.17 -13.25
CA LYS A 493 -3.00 31.93 -13.06
C LYS A 493 -2.30 33.27 -12.83
N TYR A 494 -1.56 33.43 -11.75
CA TYR A 494 -0.70 34.58 -11.48
C TYR A 494 0.76 34.19 -11.65
N ASP A 495 1.34 34.61 -12.76
CA ASP A 495 2.78 34.56 -13.03
C ASP A 495 3.39 35.96 -12.78
N ARG A 496 4.70 36.11 -13.02
CA ARG A 496 5.39 37.38 -12.79
C ARG A 496 4.74 38.55 -13.51
N GLU A 497 4.40 38.39 -14.79
CA GLU A 497 3.85 39.47 -15.61
C GLU A 497 2.50 39.94 -15.10
N ARG A 498 1.62 39.00 -14.72
CA ARG A 498 0.30 39.35 -14.17
C ARG A 498 0.42 39.99 -12.79
N LEU A 499 1.30 39.49 -11.93
CA LEU A 499 1.56 40.12 -10.62
C LEU A 499 2.11 41.54 -10.78
N ARG A 500 3.04 41.75 -11.72
CA ARG A 500 3.57 43.08 -12.06
C ARG A 500 2.48 44.00 -12.61
N PHE A 501 1.59 43.50 -13.45
CA PHE A 501 0.45 44.27 -13.95
C PHE A 501 -0.49 44.69 -12.82
N VAL A 502 -0.85 43.77 -11.92
CA VAL A 502 -1.70 44.06 -10.74
C VAL A 502 -1.02 45.11 -9.86
N TYR A 503 0.26 44.93 -9.54
CA TYR A 503 0.99 45.90 -8.72
C TYR A 503 1.07 47.27 -9.38
N SER A 504 1.40 47.34 -10.68
CA SER A 504 1.43 48.59 -11.45
C SER A 504 0.07 49.30 -11.44
N ARG A 505 -1.03 48.56 -11.59
CA ARG A 505 -2.39 49.11 -11.54
C ARG A 505 -2.70 49.72 -10.18
N ILE A 506 -2.34 49.05 -9.09
CA ILE A 506 -2.52 49.58 -7.73
C ILE A 506 -1.64 50.81 -7.50
N SER A 507 -0.39 50.78 -7.99
CA SER A 507 0.56 51.91 -7.89
C SER A 507 0.17 53.13 -8.72
N ARG A 508 -0.67 53.00 -9.77
CA ARG A 508 -1.26 54.16 -10.48
C ARG A 508 -2.16 55.02 -9.57
N GLY A 509 -2.50 54.52 -8.39
CA GLY A 509 -2.89 55.33 -7.25
C GLY A 509 -4.38 55.30 -6.91
N ILE A 510 -4.70 56.02 -5.85
CA ILE A 510 -6.02 56.06 -5.20
C ILE A 510 -6.69 57.37 -5.58
N GLN A 511 -7.10 57.46 -6.84
CA GLN A 511 -7.79 58.65 -7.34
C GLN A 511 -9.28 58.52 -7.03
N LEU A 512 -9.67 58.98 -5.85
CA LEU A 512 -11.07 59.19 -5.48
C LEU A 512 -11.25 60.65 -5.08
N ALA A 513 -11.88 61.44 -5.96
CA ALA A 513 -12.08 62.88 -5.75
C ALA A 513 -12.89 63.21 -4.47
N LYS A 514 -13.73 62.28 -3.99
CA LYS A 514 -14.67 62.48 -2.88
C LYS A 514 -14.19 61.93 -1.53
N VAL A 515 -12.99 61.36 -1.45
CA VAL A 515 -12.45 60.79 -0.20
C VAL A 515 -11.45 61.74 0.43
N SER A 516 -11.46 61.87 1.76
CA SER A 516 -10.54 62.75 2.48
C SER A 516 -9.08 62.33 2.29
N ASP A 517 -8.18 63.30 2.27
CA ASP A 517 -6.76 63.04 2.01
C ASP A 517 -6.11 62.22 3.15
N ASN A 518 -6.58 62.39 4.39
CA ASN A 518 -6.15 61.56 5.53
C ASN A 518 -6.43 60.06 5.29
N LEU A 519 -7.58 59.71 4.70
CA LEU A 519 -7.92 58.33 4.37
C LEU A 519 -7.04 57.79 3.24
N LYS A 520 -6.73 58.63 2.23
CA LYS A 520 -5.82 58.28 1.13
C LYS A 520 -4.37 58.08 1.61
N GLU A 521 -3.89 58.91 2.53
CA GLU A 521 -2.57 58.74 3.14
C GLU A 521 -2.49 57.48 3.99
N SER A 522 -3.52 57.19 4.79
CA SER A 522 -3.58 56.00 5.63
C SER A 522 -3.43 54.72 4.80
N ILE A 523 -4.17 54.61 3.71
CA ILE A 523 -4.12 53.43 2.83
C ILE A 523 -2.81 53.38 2.03
N THR A 524 -2.26 54.52 1.61
CA THR A 524 -0.95 54.57 0.93
C THR A 524 0.17 54.10 1.85
N LYS A 525 0.14 54.48 3.13
CA LYS A 525 1.06 53.97 4.16
C LYS A 525 0.93 52.45 4.31
N LYS A 526 -0.29 51.91 4.38
CA LYS A 526 -0.51 50.45 4.46
C LYS A 526 0.02 49.70 3.23
N ILE A 527 -0.23 50.22 2.02
CA ILE A 527 0.31 49.63 0.78
C ILE A 527 1.84 49.67 0.76
N SER A 528 2.44 50.78 1.24
CA SER A 528 3.90 50.92 1.29
C SER A 528 4.57 49.94 2.26
N LEU A 529 3.89 49.58 3.36
CA LEU A 529 4.38 48.62 4.35
C LEU A 529 4.58 47.22 3.75
N HIS A 530 3.68 46.82 2.85
CA HIS A 530 3.72 45.51 2.20
C HIS A 530 4.51 45.50 0.90
N ARG A 531 5.19 46.60 0.53
CA ARG A 531 5.95 46.67 -0.71
C ARG A 531 6.97 45.52 -0.78
N PRO A 532 6.96 44.71 -1.85
CA PRO A 532 7.96 43.66 -2.01
C PRO A 532 9.37 44.26 -2.18
N LYS A 533 10.38 43.60 -1.59
CA LYS A 533 11.78 44.04 -1.69
C LYS A 533 12.40 43.72 -3.04
N GLU A 534 12.11 42.54 -3.58
CA GLU A 534 12.66 42.01 -4.82
C GLU A 534 11.53 41.46 -5.70
N GLU A 535 11.70 41.50 -7.03
CA GLU A 535 10.76 40.93 -8.00
C GLU A 535 11.05 39.43 -8.25
N ILE A 536 10.09 38.70 -8.81
CA ILE A 536 10.27 37.29 -9.17
C ILE A 536 11.42 37.13 -10.16
N SER A 537 12.33 36.19 -9.86
CA SER A 537 13.49 35.90 -10.71
C SER A 537 13.11 35.39 -12.11
N ASP A 538 13.96 35.67 -13.11
CA ASP A 538 13.70 35.29 -14.51
C ASP A 538 13.46 33.79 -14.70
N GLU A 539 14.25 32.95 -14.00
CA GLU A 539 14.12 31.49 -14.03
C GLU A 539 12.75 30.98 -13.58
N ASN A 540 12.05 31.76 -12.76
CA ASN A 540 10.77 31.40 -12.18
C ASN A 540 9.59 32.23 -12.71
N ALA A 541 9.82 33.07 -13.73
CA ALA A 541 8.84 34.02 -14.23
C ALA A 541 7.51 33.38 -14.66
N SER A 542 7.56 32.15 -15.20
CA SER A 542 6.41 31.43 -15.74
C SER A 542 5.69 30.53 -14.73
N LYS A 543 6.20 30.43 -13.49
CA LYS A 543 5.59 29.63 -12.42
C LYS A 543 4.25 30.24 -11.99
N ASP A 544 3.41 29.38 -11.41
CA ASP A 544 2.09 29.77 -10.93
C ASP A 544 2.12 30.09 -9.43
N TYR A 545 1.89 31.36 -9.11
CA TYR A 545 1.87 31.89 -7.75
C TYR A 545 0.45 32.22 -7.28
N SER A 546 -0.59 31.74 -7.97
CA SER A 546 -1.99 32.04 -7.65
C SER A 546 -2.35 31.70 -6.21
N TYR A 547 -1.88 30.56 -5.71
CA TYR A 547 -2.13 30.17 -4.32
C TYR A 547 -1.66 31.24 -3.34
N PHE A 548 -0.42 31.73 -3.50
CA PHE A 548 0.16 32.72 -2.61
C PHE A 548 -0.51 34.09 -2.77
N PHE A 549 -0.79 34.52 -4.00
CA PHE A 549 -1.54 35.76 -4.25
C PHE A 549 -2.91 35.76 -3.56
N PHE A 550 -3.72 34.72 -3.77
CA PHE A 550 -5.04 34.64 -3.16
C PHE A 550 -4.99 34.34 -1.65
N ASN A 551 -3.96 33.65 -1.17
CA ASN A 551 -3.71 33.53 0.27
C ASN A 551 -3.47 34.90 0.90
N GLY A 552 -2.68 35.76 0.25
CA GLY A 552 -2.46 37.13 0.71
C GLY A 552 -3.73 37.98 0.64
N TYR A 553 -4.56 37.76 -0.38
CA TYR A 553 -5.80 38.50 -0.56
C TYR A 553 -6.88 38.13 0.47
N TYR A 554 -7.05 36.84 0.79
CA TYR A 554 -8.13 36.37 1.66
C TYR A 554 -7.70 36.13 3.12
N SER A 555 -6.43 35.81 3.39
CA SER A 555 -5.98 35.55 4.76
C SER A 555 -5.83 36.85 5.58
N ILE A 556 -5.97 36.73 6.90
CA ILE A 556 -5.80 37.82 7.87
C ILE A 556 -4.32 37.97 8.28
N GLN A 557 -3.40 37.26 7.63
CA GLN A 557 -1.99 37.35 7.98
C GLN A 557 -1.45 38.72 7.59
N GLU A 558 -1.13 39.54 8.58
CA GLU A 558 -0.15 40.61 8.40
C GLU A 558 1.22 39.95 8.42
N ILE A 559 1.96 40.02 7.31
CA ILE A 559 3.40 39.74 7.35
C ILE A 559 3.98 40.81 8.28
N LYS A 560 4.49 40.41 9.45
CA LYS A 560 5.19 41.34 10.33
C LYS A 560 6.43 41.85 9.58
N ALA A 561 6.54 43.17 9.51
CA ALA A 561 7.55 43.91 8.77
C ALA A 561 8.99 43.54 9.15
#